data_AF-A0A9J6ZDH4-F1
#
_entry.id   AF-A0A9J6ZDH4-F1
#
_cell.length_a   1.000
_cell.length_b   1.000
_cell.length_c   1.000
_cell.angle_alpha   90.00
_cell.angle_beta   90.00
_cell.angle_gamma   90.00
#
_symmetry.space_group_name_H-M   'P 1'
#
loop_
_entity.id
_entity.type
_entity.pdbx_description
1 polymer ?
#
loop_
_entity_poly.entity_id
_entity_poly.type
_entity_poly.pdbx_seq_one_letter_code
_entity_poly.pdbx_strand_id
1 'polypeptide(L)'
;MQKLMISLLLICILCTGCYSGNSKPKTISELYKGDIMKVDRIAILDGGTGKEKTDENADHIVSLLEVIKDETLTLNSDQGERDGFSYVVELYEGEKLKMVFSPNSFKKKYYITDESLTISIQQFFDGTTE
;
A
#
# COMPACT_ATOMS: atom_id res chain seq x y z
N MET A 1 -24.25 39.53 11.64
CA MET A 1 -22.95 38.85 11.82
C MET A 1 -23.09 37.49 12.54
N GLN A 2 -23.93 37.37 13.57
CA GLN A 2 -24.18 36.11 14.30
C GLN A 2 -24.74 34.95 13.45
N LYS A 3 -25.62 35.24 12.46
CA LYS A 3 -26.17 34.24 11.53
C LYS A 3 -25.13 33.69 10.54
N LEU A 4 -24.05 34.44 10.27
CA LEU A 4 -22.96 34.02 9.37
C LEU A 4 -22.02 33.02 10.07
N MET A 5 -21.81 33.19 11.38
CA MET A 5 -21.00 32.25 12.19
C MET A 5 -21.71 30.90 12.39
N ILE A 6 -23.04 30.88 12.53
CA ILE A 6 -23.81 29.64 12.66
C ILE A 6 -23.77 28.83 11.35
N SER A 7 -23.79 29.51 10.20
CA SER A 7 -23.65 28.89 8.87
C SER A 7 -22.29 28.22 8.67
N LEU A 8 -21.21 28.84 9.18
CA LEU A 8 -19.85 28.29 9.10
C LEU A 8 -19.66 27.07 10.02
N LEU A 9 -20.35 27.03 11.16
CA LEU A 9 -20.29 25.90 12.10
C LEU A 9 -21.01 24.64 11.57
N LEU A 10 -22.07 24.80 10.77
CA LEU A 10 -22.82 23.69 10.18
C LEU A 10 -22.05 22.95 9.07
N ILE A 11 -21.17 23.66 8.34
CA ILE A 11 -20.35 23.06 7.28
C ILE A 11 -19.24 22.15 7.84
N CYS A 12 -18.71 22.45 9.02
CA CYS A 12 -17.67 21.63 9.65
C CYS A 12 -18.18 20.24 10.12
N ILE A 13 -19.48 20.09 10.39
CA ILE A 13 -20.04 18.83 10.91
C ILE A 13 -20.18 17.77 9.80
N LEU A 14 -20.30 18.20 8.54
CA LEU A 14 -20.42 17.29 7.38
C LEU A 14 -19.11 16.60 6.99
N CYS A 15 -17.97 17.00 7.58
CA CYS A 15 -16.66 16.40 7.33
C CYS A 15 -16.26 15.34 8.36
N THR A 16 -17.16 14.92 9.26
CA THR A 16 -16.89 13.77 10.13
C THR A 16 -16.99 12.48 9.30
N GLY A 17 -15.89 12.17 8.61
CA GLY A 17 -15.72 10.92 7.88
C GLY A 17 -16.00 9.75 8.81
N CYS A 18 -16.93 8.91 8.41
CA CYS A 18 -17.34 7.73 9.16
C CYS A 18 -16.13 6.77 9.27
N TYR A 19 -15.45 6.78 10.41
CA TYR A 19 -14.44 5.78 10.74
C TYR A 19 -15.15 4.48 11.13
N SER A 20 -15.52 3.70 10.11
CA SER A 20 -16.00 2.34 10.31
C SER A 20 -14.78 1.42 10.39
N GLY A 21 -14.36 1.11 11.62
CA GLY A 21 -13.24 0.23 11.94
C GLY A 21 -13.46 -1.26 11.60
N ASN A 22 -14.40 -1.59 10.72
CA ASN A 22 -14.74 -2.96 10.33
C ASN A 22 -14.74 -3.12 8.79
N SER A 23 -13.65 -2.71 8.14
CA SER A 23 -13.43 -3.14 6.76
C SER A 23 -12.85 -4.54 6.78
N LYS A 24 -13.56 -5.48 6.15
CA LYS A 24 -13.07 -6.85 5.91
C LYS A 24 -11.64 -6.82 5.35
N PRO A 25 -10.78 -7.80 5.70
CA PRO A 25 -9.47 -7.94 5.08
C PRO A 25 -9.62 -7.93 3.55
N LYS A 26 -8.65 -7.31 2.88
CA LYS A 26 -8.59 -7.25 1.42
C LYS A 26 -7.24 -7.73 0.94
N THR A 27 -7.23 -8.49 -0.13
CA THR A 27 -6.00 -8.90 -0.79
C THR A 27 -5.34 -7.73 -1.52
N ILE A 28 -4.04 -7.84 -1.81
CA ILE A 28 -3.33 -6.83 -2.62
C ILE A 28 -3.97 -6.71 -4.00
N SER A 29 -4.37 -7.82 -4.62
CA SER A 29 -5.05 -7.82 -5.93
C SER A 29 -6.40 -7.10 -5.90
N GLU A 30 -7.19 -7.22 -4.83
CA GLU A 30 -8.46 -6.48 -4.66
C GLU A 30 -8.24 -4.98 -4.46
N LEU A 31 -7.10 -4.57 -3.91
CA LEU A 31 -6.73 -3.16 -3.74
C LEU A 31 -6.18 -2.54 -5.02
N TYR A 32 -5.63 -3.37 -5.90
CA TYR A 32 -5.12 -2.99 -7.21
C TYR A 32 -6.25 -2.65 -8.19
N LYS A 33 -6.10 -1.58 -8.97
CA LYS A 33 -7.10 -1.17 -9.97
C LYS A 33 -6.80 -1.81 -11.32
N GLY A 34 -7.37 -3.00 -11.54
CA GLY A 34 -7.23 -3.74 -12.78
C GLY A 34 -6.78 -5.16 -12.49
N ASP A 35 -6.03 -5.73 -13.43
CA ASP A 35 -5.40 -7.03 -13.26
C ASP A 35 -3.95 -6.81 -12.83
N ILE A 36 -3.63 -7.18 -11.58
CA ILE A 36 -2.30 -6.98 -11.03
C ILE A 36 -1.23 -7.74 -11.82
N MET A 37 -1.60 -8.83 -12.51
CA MET A 37 -0.68 -9.61 -13.35
C MET A 37 -0.26 -8.88 -14.64
N LYS A 38 -0.81 -7.70 -14.92
CA LYS A 38 -0.39 -6.84 -16.04
C LYS A 38 0.74 -5.88 -15.69
N VAL A 39 1.19 -5.88 -14.44
CA VAL A 39 2.34 -5.09 -14.02
C VAL A 39 3.57 -5.53 -14.79
N ASP A 40 4.28 -4.58 -15.38
CA ASP A 40 5.47 -4.81 -16.21
C ASP A 40 6.74 -4.17 -15.63
N ARG A 41 6.59 -3.38 -14.56
CA ARG A 41 7.71 -2.80 -13.82
C ARG A 41 7.37 -2.64 -12.34
N ILE A 42 8.34 -2.99 -11.50
CA ILE A 42 8.25 -2.85 -10.04
C ILE A 42 9.44 -2.02 -9.57
N ALA A 43 9.19 -0.96 -8.80
CA ALA A 43 10.23 -0.24 -8.09
C ALA A 43 10.04 -0.43 -6.58
N ILE A 44 11.15 -0.66 -5.88
CA ILE A 44 11.16 -0.90 -4.44
C ILE A 44 12.20 0.00 -3.78
N LEU A 45 11.76 0.79 -2.81
CA LEU A 45 12.60 1.60 -1.95
C LEU A 45 12.73 0.94 -0.57
N ASP A 46 13.96 0.63 -0.16
CA ASP A 46 14.29 0.21 1.19
C ASP A 46 14.31 1.44 2.12
N GLY A 47 13.43 1.46 3.13
CA GLY A 47 13.32 2.57 4.08
C GLY A 47 14.44 2.64 5.12
N GLY A 48 15.17 1.53 5.34
CA GLY A 48 16.32 1.49 6.24
C GLY A 48 17.60 2.03 5.59
N THR A 49 17.81 1.76 4.29
CA THR A 49 19.03 2.17 3.57
C THR A 49 18.83 3.32 2.60
N GLY A 50 17.58 3.63 2.22
CA GLY A 50 17.25 4.60 1.18
C GLY A 50 17.59 4.14 -0.25
N LYS A 51 17.98 2.87 -0.42
CA LYS A 51 18.30 2.31 -1.75
C LYS A 51 17.01 1.97 -2.49
N GLU A 52 17.02 2.29 -3.77
CA GLU A 52 15.94 1.95 -4.70
C GLU A 52 16.42 0.92 -5.72
N LYS A 53 15.56 -0.05 -6.02
CA LYS A 53 15.75 -1.04 -7.07
C LYS A 53 14.52 -1.06 -7.96
N THR A 54 14.73 -1.00 -9.26
CA THR A 54 13.70 -1.17 -10.28
C THR A 54 13.96 -2.46 -11.05
N ASP A 55 12.93 -3.28 -11.22
CA ASP A 55 12.96 -4.48 -12.03
C ASP A 55 11.89 -4.40 -13.14
N GLU A 56 12.27 -4.84 -14.33
CA GLU A 56 11.46 -4.92 -15.57
C GLU A 56 11.52 -6.34 -16.17
N ASN A 57 12.18 -7.29 -15.49
CA ASN A 57 12.22 -8.68 -15.90
C ASN A 57 10.87 -9.35 -15.62
N ALA A 58 10.18 -9.78 -16.68
CA ALA A 58 8.85 -10.38 -16.58
C ALA A 58 8.79 -11.60 -15.66
N ASP A 59 9.80 -12.48 -15.68
CA ASP A 59 9.80 -13.70 -14.86
C ASP A 59 9.92 -13.36 -13.37
N HIS A 60 10.80 -12.42 -13.03
CA HIS A 60 10.94 -11.94 -11.64
C HIS A 60 9.66 -11.27 -11.15
N ILE A 61 9.09 -10.39 -11.96
CA ILE A 61 7.86 -9.65 -11.64
C ILE A 61 6.71 -10.62 -11.42
N VAL A 62 6.48 -11.55 -12.35
CA VAL A 62 5.41 -12.55 -12.23
C VAL A 62 5.62 -13.38 -10.96
N SER A 63 6.85 -13.81 -10.68
CA SER A 63 7.17 -14.60 -9.48
C SER A 63 6.79 -13.86 -8.19
N LEU A 64 7.15 -12.57 -8.06
CA LEU A 64 6.75 -11.78 -6.89
C LEU A 64 5.23 -11.61 -6.82
N LEU A 65 4.60 -11.24 -7.94
CA LEU A 65 3.16 -10.97 -7.98
C LEU A 65 2.33 -12.20 -7.65
N GLU A 66 2.72 -13.40 -8.09
CA GLU A 66 2.05 -14.65 -7.75
C GLU A 66 2.06 -14.91 -6.25
N VAL A 67 3.15 -14.56 -5.56
CA VAL A 67 3.26 -14.70 -4.11
C VAL A 67 2.41 -13.66 -3.38
N ILE A 68 2.50 -12.38 -3.76
CA ILE A 68 1.90 -11.30 -2.95
C ILE A 68 0.44 -10.99 -3.28
N LYS A 69 -0.06 -11.34 -4.47
CA LYS A 69 -1.39 -10.90 -4.94
C LYS A 69 -2.55 -11.30 -4.02
N ASP A 70 -2.40 -12.44 -3.34
CA ASP A 70 -3.42 -13.04 -2.48
C ASP A 70 -3.16 -12.75 -0.98
N GLU A 71 -2.05 -12.07 -0.66
CA GLU A 71 -1.74 -11.65 0.71
C GLU A 71 -2.79 -10.65 1.21
N THR A 72 -3.31 -10.89 2.42
CA THR A 72 -4.43 -10.14 2.98
C THR A 72 -3.97 -9.01 3.89
N LEU A 73 -4.38 -7.79 3.57
CA LEU A 73 -4.16 -6.63 4.43
C LEU A 73 -5.34 -6.44 5.38
N THR A 74 -5.08 -6.61 6.67
CA THR A 74 -6.05 -6.36 7.76
C THR A 74 -5.81 -4.97 8.34
N LEU A 75 -6.84 -4.12 8.36
CA LEU A 75 -6.73 -2.77 8.91
C LEU A 75 -6.34 -2.81 10.39
N ASN A 76 -5.37 -1.97 10.75
CA ASN A 76 -5.03 -1.80 12.16
C ASN A 76 -6.13 -1.02 12.88
N SER A 77 -6.53 -1.43 14.07
CA SER A 77 -7.48 -0.66 14.88
C SER A 77 -6.91 0.71 15.27
N ASP A 78 -5.59 0.78 15.47
CA ASP A 78 -4.85 2.00 15.73
C ASP A 78 -4.31 2.61 14.44
N GLN A 79 -4.91 3.73 14.04
CA GLN A 79 -4.54 4.55 12.89
C GLN A 79 -3.79 5.83 13.29
N GLY A 80 -3.20 5.86 14.49
CA GLY A 80 -2.27 6.90 14.89
C GLY A 80 -1.12 7.06 13.89
N GLU A 81 -0.47 8.23 13.90
CA GLU A 81 0.70 8.46 13.06
C GLU A 81 1.80 7.45 13.37
N ARG A 82 2.42 6.92 12.32
CA ARG A 82 3.54 5.98 12.39
C ARG A 82 4.70 6.56 11.61
N ASP A 83 5.89 6.44 12.18
CA ASP A 83 7.11 6.82 11.50
C ASP A 83 7.74 5.60 10.82
N GLY A 84 8.20 5.82 9.59
CA GLY A 84 9.00 4.85 8.83
C GLY A 84 8.22 3.77 8.10
N PHE A 85 8.94 3.05 7.25
CA PHE A 85 8.51 1.89 6.49
C PHE A 85 9.73 0.98 6.27
N SER A 86 9.52 -0.33 6.17
CA SER A 86 10.59 -1.26 5.77
C SER A 86 10.85 -1.14 4.27
N TYR A 87 9.79 -1.22 3.48
CA TYR A 87 9.84 -1.08 2.03
C TYR A 87 8.65 -0.26 1.52
N VAL A 88 8.87 0.51 0.46
CA VAL A 88 7.81 1.05 -0.40
C VAL A 88 7.89 0.34 -1.74
N VAL A 89 6.77 -0.23 -2.17
CA VAL A 89 6.62 -0.93 -3.44
C VAL A 89 5.73 -0.10 -4.36
N GLU A 90 6.22 0.13 -5.57
CA GLU A 90 5.53 0.83 -6.64
C GLU A 90 5.31 -0.13 -7.81
N LEU A 91 4.06 -0.27 -8.24
CA LEU A 91 3.65 -1.15 -9.33
C LEU A 91 3.22 -0.32 -10.55
N TYR A 92 3.77 -0.64 -11.71
CA TYR A 92 3.55 0.09 -12.95
C TYR A 92 2.91 -0.79 -14.04
N GLU A 93 2.09 -0.17 -14.89
CA GLU A 93 1.67 -0.71 -16.19
C GLU A 93 2.16 0.27 -17.27
N GLY A 94 3.25 -0.08 -17.95
CA GLY A 94 4.06 0.80 -18.77
C GLY A 94 4.59 1.99 -17.98
N GLU A 95 4.37 3.20 -18.49
CA GLU A 95 4.77 4.45 -17.81
C GLU A 95 3.81 4.88 -16.68
N LYS A 96 2.74 4.12 -16.42
CA LYS A 96 1.71 4.53 -15.46
C LYS A 96 1.93 3.86 -14.13
N LEU A 97 2.15 4.66 -13.08
CA LEU A 97 2.08 4.20 -11.70
C LEU A 97 0.64 3.82 -11.33
N LYS A 98 0.43 2.57 -10.96
CA LYS A 98 -0.88 1.98 -10.68
C LYS A 98 -1.18 1.84 -9.19
N MET A 99 -0.16 1.51 -8.41
CA MET A 99 -0.28 1.27 -6.99
C MET A 99 1.03 1.57 -6.27
N VAL A 100 0.93 2.18 -5.09
CA VAL A 100 2.04 2.35 -4.13
C VAL A 100 1.56 1.82 -2.80
N PHE A 101 2.36 0.98 -2.15
CA PHE A 101 2.07 0.46 -0.83
C PHE A 101 3.37 0.15 -0.06
N SER A 102 3.25 0.00 1.25
CA SER A 102 4.26 -0.63 2.10
C SER A 102 3.63 -1.86 2.78
N PRO A 103 4.42 -2.78 3.35
CA PRO A 103 3.87 -3.95 4.04
C PRO A 103 2.87 -3.62 5.17
N ASN A 104 2.90 -2.40 5.68
CA ASN A 104 2.03 -1.90 6.73
C ASN A 104 1.12 -0.73 6.32
N SER A 105 1.13 -0.28 5.06
CA SER A 105 0.33 0.88 4.65
C SER A 105 -0.10 0.89 3.19
N PHE A 106 -1.31 1.42 2.96
CA PHE A 106 -1.83 1.70 1.62
C PHE A 106 -2.79 2.88 1.66
N LYS A 107 -2.60 3.86 0.77
CA LYS A 107 -3.43 5.09 0.69
C LYS A 107 -3.65 5.78 2.05
N LYS A 108 -2.57 5.98 2.81
CA LYS A 108 -2.58 6.62 4.15
C LYS A 108 -3.38 5.87 5.21
N LYS A 109 -3.70 4.59 4.99
CA LYS A 109 -4.25 3.70 6.02
C LYS A 109 -3.18 2.73 6.46
N TYR A 110 -3.15 2.44 7.75
CA TYR A 110 -2.23 1.47 8.33
C TYR A 110 -2.90 0.11 8.46
N TYR A 111 -2.14 -0.92 8.13
CA TYR A 111 -2.54 -2.31 8.24
C TYR A 111 -1.66 -2.96 9.31
N ILE A 112 -2.12 -4.07 9.85
CA ILE A 112 -1.27 -4.94 10.65
C ILE A 112 -0.13 -5.38 9.73
N THR A 113 1.12 -5.14 10.15
CA THR A 113 2.28 -5.54 9.36
C THR A 113 2.25 -7.04 9.17
N ASP A 114 2.37 -7.46 7.91
CA ASP A 114 2.53 -8.87 7.56
C ASP A 114 4.03 -9.17 7.35
N GLU A 115 4.58 -10.05 8.19
CA GLU A 115 5.98 -10.46 8.10
C GLU A 115 6.24 -11.29 6.83
N SER A 116 5.29 -12.12 6.40
CA SER A 116 5.40 -12.90 5.15
C SER A 116 5.56 -11.97 3.95
N LEU A 117 4.67 -10.99 3.83
CA LEU A 117 4.73 -9.99 2.77
C LEU A 117 6.06 -9.20 2.81
N THR A 118 6.53 -8.83 4.00
CA THR A 118 7.80 -8.11 4.17
C THR A 118 8.97 -8.96 3.69
N ILE A 119 9.00 -10.25 4.04
CA ILE A 119 10.04 -11.20 3.63
C ILE A 119 10.03 -11.39 2.11
N SER A 120 8.86 -11.59 1.48
CA SER A 120 8.78 -11.77 0.03
C SER A 120 9.28 -10.53 -0.74
N ILE A 121 8.95 -9.33 -0.26
CA ILE A 121 9.45 -8.07 -0.82
C ILE A 121 10.96 -7.96 -0.66
N GLN A 122 11.49 -8.31 0.52
CA GLN A 122 12.91 -8.28 0.80
C GLN A 122 13.68 -9.26 -0.11
N GLN A 123 13.23 -10.50 -0.23
CA GLN A 123 13.84 -11.52 -1.09
C GLN A 123 13.93 -11.06 -2.55
N PHE A 124 12.84 -10.49 -3.07
CA PHE A 124 12.84 -9.89 -4.40
C PHE A 124 13.83 -8.72 -4.52
N PHE A 125 13.89 -7.84 -3.51
CA PHE A 125 14.81 -6.72 -3.48
C PHE A 125 16.28 -7.18 -3.49
N ASP A 126 16.62 -8.15 -2.64
CA ASP A 126 17.96 -8.71 -2.51
C ASP A 126 18.35 -9.61 -3.71
N GLY A 127 17.36 -10.05 -4.50
CA GLY A 127 17.57 -10.95 -5.63
C GLY A 127 17.83 -12.39 -5.22
N THR A 128 17.36 -12.78 -4.04
CA THR A 128 17.46 -14.14 -3.50
C THR A 128 16.15 -14.87 -3.74
N THR A 129 16.18 -15.90 -4.60
CA THR A 129 15.09 -16.87 -4.74
C THR A 129 15.45 -18.10 -3.92
N GLU A 130 14.54 -18.59 -3.07
CA GLU A 130 14.63 -19.95 -2.50
C GLU A 130 14.20 -21.01 -3.53
#